data_AF-A0A953IA24-F1
#
_entry.id   AF-A0A953IA24-F1
#
_cell.length_a   1.000
_cell.length_b   1.000
_cell.length_c   1.000
_cell.angle_alpha   90.00
_cell.angle_beta   90.00
_cell.angle_gamma   90.00
#
_symmetry.space_group_name_H-M   'P 1'
#
loop_
_entity.id
_entity.type
_entity.pdbx_description
1 polymer ?
#
loop_
_entity_poly.entity_id
_entity_poly.type
_entity_poly.pdbx_seq_one_letter_code
_entity_poly.pdbx_strand_id
1 'polypeptide(L)'
;LAGGDAGQVWGALTAEARRRMDSGAVASYLADHTVRFEAVGAAREIEPGVMRVAVRGVTVRDPGRAVEWPEWSLTLRWEEDRWAVAWAGPLFEPALTAYHNTRYHEQLNLARDIVAIDPYHYRGHLELHYAFRGLGRIRQAEYALNTAWERASAAEKADVMAARARFKLALGAPADALDLAREALDLARPYAPGTYSPSWQAETLVLAAQAALALGDVDAAQALAEEAAAVDADNAAVAVFRYQLAAGGRPQQESTR
;
A
#
# COMPACT_ATOMS: atom_id res chain seq x y z
N LEU A 1 -4.60 -19.66 -6.35
CA LEU A 1 -4.19 -18.33 -6.87
C LEU A 1 -3.59 -18.47 -8.27
N ALA A 2 -2.41 -19.08 -8.45
CA ALA A 2 -1.80 -19.20 -9.78
C ALA A 2 -2.59 -20.00 -10.82
N GLY A 3 -3.33 -21.03 -10.39
CA GLY A 3 -4.17 -21.84 -11.28
C GLY A 3 -5.48 -21.16 -11.74
N GLY A 4 -5.84 -20.00 -11.17
CA GLY A 4 -7.05 -19.25 -11.56
C GLY A 4 -8.41 -19.91 -11.24
N ASP A 5 -8.45 -21.15 -10.73
CA ASP A 5 -9.71 -21.82 -10.37
C ASP A 5 -10.35 -21.18 -9.13
N ALA A 6 -11.42 -20.42 -9.37
CA ALA A 6 -12.15 -19.72 -8.31
C ALA A 6 -12.80 -20.67 -7.30
N GLY A 7 -13.28 -21.84 -7.71
CA GLY A 7 -13.89 -22.83 -6.82
C GLY A 7 -12.86 -23.46 -5.90
N GLN A 8 -11.69 -23.84 -6.46
CA GLN A 8 -10.58 -24.36 -5.68
C GLN A 8 -10.03 -23.31 -4.70
N VAL A 9 -9.86 -22.06 -5.16
CA VAL A 9 -9.41 -20.97 -4.28
C VAL A 9 -10.43 -20.73 -3.17
N TRP A 10 -11.72 -20.60 -3.50
CA TRP A 10 -12.77 -20.40 -2.52
C TRP A 10 -12.82 -21.51 -1.47
N GLY A 11 -12.70 -22.78 -1.87
CA GLY A 11 -12.66 -23.92 -0.96
C GLY A 11 -11.43 -23.95 -0.05
N ALA A 12 -10.30 -23.37 -0.49
CA ALA A 12 -9.08 -23.31 0.30
C ALA A 12 -9.10 -22.20 1.37
N LEU A 13 -9.99 -21.22 1.26
CA LEU A 13 -10.05 -20.08 2.18
C LEU A 13 -10.48 -20.46 3.59
N THR A 14 -10.07 -19.62 4.56
CA THR A 14 -10.57 -19.66 5.93
C THR A 14 -12.08 -19.40 5.99
N ALA A 15 -12.73 -19.86 7.06
CA ALA A 15 -14.14 -19.52 7.31
C ALA A 15 -14.35 -17.99 7.43
N GLU A 16 -13.36 -17.28 8.01
CA GLU A 16 -13.36 -15.82 8.13
C GLU A 16 -13.38 -15.13 6.75
N ALA A 17 -12.48 -15.54 5.85
CA ALA A 17 -12.42 -15.05 4.48
C ALA A 17 -13.73 -15.28 3.73
N ARG A 18 -14.28 -16.49 3.81
CA ARG A 18 -15.54 -16.84 3.14
C ARG A 18 -16.75 -16.09 3.70
N ARG A 19 -16.72 -15.68 4.96
CA ARG A 19 -17.82 -14.92 5.59
C ARG A 19 -17.80 -13.44 5.20
N ARG A 20 -16.61 -12.87 4.99
CA ARG A 20 -16.44 -11.43 4.75
C ARG A 20 -16.31 -11.07 3.27
N MET A 21 -15.95 -12.03 2.43
CA MET A 21 -15.93 -11.85 0.98
C MET A 21 -17.12 -12.54 0.34
N ASP A 22 -17.51 -12.07 -0.84
CA ASP A 22 -18.41 -12.78 -1.72
C ASP A 22 -17.62 -13.69 -2.69
N SER A 23 -18.15 -14.87 -2.99
CA SER A 23 -17.52 -15.81 -3.93
C SER A 23 -17.40 -15.25 -5.35
N GLY A 24 -18.34 -14.40 -5.77
CA GLY A 24 -18.28 -13.67 -7.03
C GLY A 24 -17.15 -12.65 -7.05
N ALA A 25 -16.89 -11.95 -5.94
CA ALA A 25 -15.74 -11.04 -5.84
C ALA A 25 -14.39 -11.77 -5.99
N VAL A 26 -14.28 -12.99 -5.46
CA VAL A 26 -13.10 -13.86 -5.67
C VAL A 26 -12.96 -14.25 -7.14
N ALA A 27 -14.06 -14.66 -7.79
CA ALA A 27 -14.05 -15.05 -9.19
C ALA A 27 -13.66 -13.88 -10.11
N SER A 28 -14.24 -12.69 -9.90
CA SER A 28 -13.89 -11.48 -10.66
C SER A 28 -12.42 -11.12 -10.48
N TYR A 29 -11.92 -11.14 -9.23
CA TYR A 29 -10.50 -10.89 -8.99
C TYR A 29 -9.60 -11.83 -9.79
N LEU A 30 -9.87 -13.13 -9.78
CA LEU A 30 -9.07 -14.13 -10.49
C LEU A 30 -9.23 -14.06 -12.02
N ALA A 31 -10.33 -13.52 -12.53
CA ALA A 31 -10.52 -13.28 -13.95
C ALA A 31 -9.66 -12.11 -14.45
N ASP A 32 -9.53 -11.06 -13.64
CA ASP A 32 -8.81 -9.84 -14.00
C ASP A 32 -7.31 -9.91 -13.65
N HIS A 33 -6.90 -10.85 -12.80
CA HIS A 33 -5.53 -10.94 -12.29
C HIS A 33 -4.86 -12.26 -12.62
N THR A 34 -3.64 -12.19 -13.14
CA THR A 34 -2.76 -13.36 -13.26
C THR A 34 -1.70 -13.32 -12.16
N VAL A 35 -1.62 -14.39 -11.37
CA VAL A 35 -0.57 -14.56 -10.36
C VAL A 35 0.39 -15.66 -10.79
N ARG A 36 1.69 -15.38 -10.75
CA ARG A 36 2.77 -16.36 -10.92
C ARG A 36 3.74 -16.26 -9.74
N PHE A 37 4.45 -17.35 -9.47
CA PHE A 37 5.51 -17.38 -8.47
C PHE A 37 6.56 -18.41 -8.86
N GLU A 38 7.78 -18.26 -8.36
CA GLU A 38 8.90 -19.16 -8.64
C GLU A 38 8.94 -20.34 -7.67
N ALA A 39 8.77 -20.07 -6.38
CA ALA A 39 8.88 -21.08 -5.33
C ALA A 39 8.02 -20.77 -4.11
N VAL A 40 7.64 -21.83 -3.39
CA VAL A 40 7.05 -21.76 -2.05
C VAL A 40 8.12 -22.16 -1.05
N GLY A 41 8.42 -21.28 -0.10
CA GLY A 41 9.39 -21.48 0.96
C GLY A 41 8.83 -22.30 2.13
N ALA A 42 9.65 -22.45 3.17
CA ALA A 42 9.24 -23.14 4.38
C ALA A 42 8.10 -22.39 5.10
N ALA A 43 7.17 -23.15 5.68
CA ALA A 43 6.18 -22.62 6.60
C ALA A 43 6.83 -22.37 7.97
N ARG A 44 6.52 -21.23 8.58
CA ARG A 44 6.93 -20.87 9.93
C ARG A 44 5.70 -20.66 10.79
N GLU A 45 5.60 -21.38 11.90
CA GLU A 45 4.55 -21.14 12.89
C GLU A 45 4.84 -19.83 13.61
N ILE A 46 3.84 -18.95 13.66
CA ILE A 46 3.94 -17.64 14.30
C ILE A 46 3.08 -17.53 15.55
N GLU A 47 2.02 -18.32 15.63
CA GLU A 47 1.22 -18.59 16.81
C GLU A 47 0.58 -19.98 16.64
N PRO A 48 0.12 -20.63 17.72
CA PRO A 48 -0.46 -21.96 17.65
C PRO A 48 -1.56 -22.07 16.58
N GLY A 49 -1.34 -22.92 15.59
CA GLY A 49 -2.29 -23.12 14.49
C GLY A 49 -2.31 -22.01 13.44
N VAL A 50 -1.29 -21.14 13.39
CA VAL A 50 -1.11 -20.15 12.32
C VAL A 50 0.31 -20.19 11.78
N MET A 51 0.38 -20.36 10.47
CA MET A 51 1.64 -20.45 9.72
C MET A 51 1.78 -19.24 8.79
N ARG A 52 3.01 -18.77 8.64
CA ARG A 52 3.40 -17.86 7.56
C ARG A 52 4.24 -18.63 6.56
N VAL A 53 3.86 -18.56 5.29
CA VAL A 53 4.52 -19.25 4.19
C VAL A 53 5.05 -18.21 3.22
N ALA A 54 6.37 -18.19 3.04
CA ALA A 54 6.99 -17.34 2.03
C ALA A 54 6.69 -17.88 0.63
N VAL A 55 6.33 -16.99 -0.28
CA VAL A 55 6.15 -17.26 -1.71
C VAL A 55 7.07 -16.31 -2.45
N ARG A 56 8.01 -16.84 -3.23
CA ARG A 56 9.12 -16.08 -3.82
C ARG A 56 8.93 -15.84 -5.31
N GLY A 57 9.50 -14.74 -5.79
CA GLY A 57 9.46 -14.35 -7.20
C GLY A 57 8.02 -14.20 -7.69
N VAL A 58 7.19 -13.51 -6.91
CA VAL A 58 5.76 -13.37 -7.22
C VAL A 58 5.58 -12.29 -8.27
N THR A 59 4.90 -12.63 -9.36
CA THR A 59 4.42 -11.65 -10.33
C THR A 59 2.90 -11.61 -10.27
N VAL A 60 2.36 -10.42 -10.01
CA VAL A 60 0.93 -10.15 -10.13
C VAL A 60 0.73 -9.25 -11.34
N ARG A 61 -0.03 -9.71 -12.33
CA ARG A 61 -0.44 -8.90 -13.47
C ARG A 61 -1.91 -8.55 -13.32
N ASP A 62 -2.20 -7.26 -13.35
CA ASP A 62 -3.53 -6.66 -13.40
C ASP A 62 -3.71 -5.94 -14.75
N PRO A 63 -4.92 -5.41 -15.06
CA PRO A 63 -5.14 -4.67 -16.30
C PRO A 63 -4.28 -3.39 -16.35
N GLY A 64 -3.17 -3.46 -17.08
CA GLY A 64 -2.29 -2.31 -17.36
C GLY A 64 -0.97 -2.32 -16.60
N ARG A 65 -0.75 -3.22 -15.63
CA ARG A 65 0.52 -3.31 -14.91
C ARG A 65 0.92 -4.74 -14.57
N ALA A 66 2.22 -4.96 -14.44
CA ALA A 66 2.78 -6.15 -13.81
C ALA A 66 3.64 -5.70 -12.62
N VAL A 67 3.44 -6.34 -11.48
CA VAL A 67 4.14 -6.06 -10.23
C VAL A 67 4.93 -7.29 -9.85
N GLU A 68 6.21 -7.10 -9.63
CA GLU A 68 7.12 -8.15 -9.21
C GLU A 68 7.47 -7.94 -7.74
N TRP A 69 7.22 -8.96 -6.93
CA TRP A 69 7.59 -9.00 -5.53
C TRP A 69 8.64 -10.09 -5.34
N PRO A 70 9.80 -9.78 -4.74
CA PRO A 70 10.82 -10.79 -4.46
C PRO A 70 10.27 -11.87 -3.51
N GLU A 71 9.41 -11.47 -2.57
CA GLU A 71 8.74 -12.36 -1.65
C GLU A 71 7.39 -11.75 -1.21
N TRP A 72 6.37 -12.60 -1.14
CA TRP A 72 5.10 -12.36 -0.47
C TRP A 72 4.91 -13.41 0.61
N SER A 73 4.25 -13.08 1.71
CA SER A 73 3.92 -14.04 2.75
C SER A 73 2.42 -14.35 2.76
N LEU A 74 2.09 -15.63 2.61
CA LEU A 74 0.74 -16.14 2.82
C LEU A 74 0.54 -16.54 4.28
N THR A 75 -0.62 -16.21 4.83
CA THR A 75 -1.03 -16.66 6.16
C THR A 75 -1.92 -17.90 6.00
N LEU A 76 -1.59 -18.98 6.70
CA LEU A 76 -2.42 -20.19 6.81
C LEU A 76 -2.92 -20.33 8.24
N ARG A 77 -4.15 -20.80 8.42
CA ARG A 77 -4.75 -21.12 9.71
C ARG A 77 -5.19 -22.58 9.73
N TRP A 78 -4.98 -23.26 10.85
CA TRP A 78 -5.50 -24.60 11.06
C TRP A 78 -6.98 -24.51 11.46
N GLU A 79 -7.86 -24.97 10.58
CA GLU A 79 -9.31 -24.94 10.75
C GLU A 79 -9.88 -26.28 10.28
N GLU A 80 -10.76 -26.90 11.07
CA GLU A 80 -11.48 -28.13 10.66
C GLU A 80 -10.56 -29.22 10.08
N ASP A 81 -9.46 -29.50 10.79
CA ASP A 81 -8.46 -30.52 10.42
C ASP A 81 -7.74 -30.29 9.08
N ARG A 82 -7.68 -29.05 8.62
CA ARG A 82 -6.90 -28.65 7.43
C ARG A 82 -6.23 -27.29 7.60
N TRP A 83 -5.20 -27.04 6.79
CA TRP A 83 -4.69 -25.69 6.59
C TRP A 83 -5.59 -24.93 5.62
N ALA A 84 -6.07 -23.77 6.04
CA ALA A 84 -6.88 -22.84 5.27
C ALA A 84 -6.14 -21.52 5.04
N VAL A 85 -6.35 -20.87 3.89
CA VAL A 85 -5.62 -19.66 3.50
C VAL A 85 -6.39 -18.41 3.94
N ALA A 86 -5.72 -17.57 4.73
CA ALA A 86 -6.18 -16.22 5.04
C ALA A 86 -5.72 -15.28 3.91
N TRP A 87 -6.63 -14.96 2.98
CA TRP A 87 -6.35 -14.10 1.84
C TRP A 87 -7.48 -13.12 1.60
N ALA A 88 -7.15 -11.83 1.53
CA ALA A 88 -8.10 -10.72 1.39
C ALA A 88 -7.93 -9.93 0.07
N GLY A 89 -7.21 -10.49 -0.91
CA GLY A 89 -6.88 -9.84 -2.19
C GLY A 89 -8.04 -9.06 -2.83
N PRO A 90 -9.24 -9.66 -2.98
CA PRO A 90 -10.39 -9.02 -3.61
C PRO A 90 -10.93 -7.77 -2.92
N LEU A 91 -10.56 -7.52 -1.66
CA LEU A 91 -11.07 -6.37 -0.89
C LEU A 91 -10.18 -5.13 -1.01
N PHE A 92 -8.94 -5.25 -1.49
CA PHE A 92 -8.01 -4.11 -1.57
C PHE A 92 -8.44 -3.05 -2.59
N GLU A 93 -8.87 -3.46 -3.79
CA GLU A 93 -9.29 -2.50 -4.83
C GLU A 93 -10.57 -1.73 -4.43
N PRO A 94 -11.62 -2.37 -3.87
CA PRO A 94 -12.74 -1.65 -3.29
C PRO A 94 -12.34 -0.67 -2.17
N ALA A 95 -11.41 -1.07 -1.29
CA ALA A 95 -10.94 -0.21 -0.20
C ALA A 95 -10.21 1.03 -0.74
N LEU A 96 -9.32 0.84 -1.72
CA LEU A 96 -8.60 1.92 -2.41
C LEU A 96 -9.56 2.84 -3.16
N THR A 97 -10.55 2.28 -3.85
CA THR A 97 -11.60 3.05 -4.51
C THR A 97 -12.40 3.89 -3.51
N ALA A 98 -12.78 3.32 -2.35
CA ALA A 98 -13.47 4.06 -1.30
C ALA A 98 -12.61 5.22 -0.75
N TYR A 99 -11.29 4.99 -0.58
CA TYR A 99 -10.34 6.02 -0.15
C TYR A 99 -10.29 7.22 -1.12
N HIS A 100 -10.06 6.97 -2.41
CA HIS A 100 -9.94 8.02 -3.41
C HIS A 100 -11.24 8.81 -3.61
N ASN A 101 -12.38 8.16 -3.37
CA ASN A 101 -13.69 8.81 -3.39
C ASN A 101 -14.11 9.41 -2.04
N THR A 102 -13.18 9.53 -1.08
CA THR A 102 -13.41 10.10 0.26
C THR A 102 -14.50 9.42 1.08
N ARG A 103 -14.85 8.17 0.74
CA ARG A 103 -15.84 7.34 1.45
C ARG A 103 -15.19 6.63 2.63
N TYR A 104 -14.60 7.39 3.56
CA TYR A 104 -13.71 6.84 4.60
C TYR A 104 -14.39 5.88 5.58
N HIS A 105 -15.71 5.98 5.80
CA HIS A 105 -16.45 5.01 6.60
C HIS A 105 -16.54 3.63 5.94
N GLU A 106 -16.77 3.62 4.63
CA GLU A 106 -16.78 2.39 3.83
C GLU A 106 -15.38 1.78 3.74
N GLN A 107 -14.37 2.62 3.47
CA GLN A 107 -12.97 2.19 3.52
C GLN A 107 -12.62 1.57 4.88
N LEU A 108 -13.04 2.19 6.00
CA LEU A 108 -12.77 1.65 7.33
C LEU A 108 -13.38 0.26 7.53
N ASN A 109 -14.59 0.02 7.02
CA ASN A 109 -15.23 -1.28 7.12
C ASN A 109 -14.46 -2.33 6.31
N LEU A 110 -14.11 -2.02 5.06
CA LEU A 110 -13.32 -2.89 4.19
C LEU A 110 -11.93 -3.19 4.79
N ALA A 111 -11.24 -2.17 5.32
CA ALA A 111 -9.94 -2.33 5.96
C ALA A 111 -10.01 -3.21 7.22
N ARG A 112 -11.09 -3.11 8.00
CA ARG A 112 -11.34 -4.01 9.15
C ARG A 112 -11.59 -5.44 8.69
N ASP A 113 -12.31 -5.63 7.60
CA ASP A 113 -12.55 -6.95 7.03
C ASP A 113 -11.24 -7.58 6.54
N ILE A 114 -10.39 -6.81 5.83
CA ILE A 114 -9.06 -7.24 5.38
C ILE A 114 -8.21 -7.70 6.58
N VAL A 115 -8.12 -6.89 7.63
CA VAL A 115 -7.31 -7.22 8.82
C VAL A 115 -7.91 -8.36 9.64
N ALA A 116 -9.23 -8.52 9.65
CA ALA A 116 -9.86 -9.67 10.29
C ALA A 116 -9.55 -10.98 9.54
N ILE A 117 -9.51 -10.93 8.20
CA ILE A 117 -9.14 -12.09 7.37
C ILE A 117 -7.67 -12.44 7.56
N ASP A 118 -6.75 -11.48 7.40
CA ASP A 118 -5.31 -11.67 7.56
C ASP A 118 -4.70 -10.58 8.47
N PRO A 119 -4.63 -10.83 9.79
CA PRO A 119 -4.05 -9.88 10.75
C PRO A 119 -2.56 -9.62 10.56
N TYR A 120 -1.87 -10.43 9.75
CA TYR A 120 -0.44 -10.33 9.49
C TYR A 120 -0.11 -9.67 8.15
N HIS A 121 -1.12 -9.23 7.41
CA HIS A 121 -0.92 -8.53 6.15
C HIS A 121 -0.60 -7.05 6.39
N TYR A 122 0.62 -6.61 6.06
CA TYR A 122 1.04 -5.22 6.29
C TYR A 122 0.10 -4.21 5.59
N ARG A 123 -0.27 -4.49 4.32
CA ARG A 123 -1.15 -3.62 3.53
C ARG A 123 -2.54 -3.46 4.16
N GLY A 124 -3.08 -4.48 4.83
CA GLY A 124 -4.36 -4.36 5.53
C GLY A 124 -4.31 -3.30 6.64
N HIS A 125 -3.18 -3.24 7.35
CA HIS A 125 -2.94 -2.21 8.37
C HIS A 125 -2.67 -0.83 7.75
N LEU A 126 -2.09 -0.75 6.55
CA LEU A 126 -2.03 0.52 5.80
C LEU A 126 -3.41 1.03 5.40
N GLU A 127 -4.32 0.16 4.96
CA GLU A 127 -5.71 0.56 4.66
C GLU A 127 -6.42 1.07 5.92
N LEU A 128 -6.21 0.44 7.08
CA LEU A 128 -6.70 0.95 8.36
C LEU A 128 -6.11 2.33 8.68
N HIS A 129 -4.81 2.51 8.47
CA HIS A 129 -4.14 3.79 8.66
C HIS A 129 -4.80 4.89 7.80
N TYR A 130 -4.97 4.65 6.51
CA TYR A 130 -5.58 5.62 5.59
C TYR A 130 -7.03 5.95 5.97
N ALA A 131 -7.82 4.96 6.33
CA ALA A 131 -9.21 5.15 6.76
C ALA A 131 -9.30 5.97 8.07
N PHE A 132 -8.48 5.62 9.08
CA PHE A 132 -8.44 6.37 10.33
C PHE A 132 -7.96 7.80 10.14
N ARG A 133 -6.94 8.01 9.30
CA ARG A 133 -6.44 9.35 8.95
C ARG A 133 -7.54 10.18 8.29
N GLY A 134 -8.24 9.63 7.29
CA GLY A 134 -9.36 10.30 6.61
C GLY A 134 -10.51 10.69 7.55
N LEU A 135 -10.73 9.90 8.61
CA LEU A 135 -11.72 10.16 9.65
C LEU A 135 -11.21 11.06 10.79
N GLY A 136 -10.00 11.63 10.68
CA GLY A 136 -9.40 12.48 11.74
C GLY A 136 -9.01 11.73 13.02
N ARG A 137 -8.94 10.39 12.97
CA ARG A 137 -8.63 9.53 14.12
C ARG A 137 -7.12 9.29 14.23
N ILE A 138 -6.40 10.35 14.53
CA ILE A 138 -4.93 10.42 14.41
C ILE A 138 -4.21 9.33 15.22
N ARG A 139 -4.60 9.09 16.49
CA ARG A 139 -3.97 8.06 17.33
C ARG A 139 -4.16 6.65 16.77
N GLN A 140 -5.35 6.34 16.27
CA GLN A 140 -5.62 5.04 15.65
C GLN A 140 -4.88 4.90 14.31
N ALA A 141 -4.78 5.98 13.54
CA ALA A 141 -4.01 5.99 12.30
C ALA A 141 -2.53 5.70 12.56
N GLU A 142 -1.94 6.33 13.58
CA GLU A 142 -0.54 6.10 13.97
C GLU A 142 -0.33 4.66 14.47
N TYR A 143 -1.23 4.15 15.30
CA TYR A 143 -1.17 2.77 15.77
C TYR A 143 -1.19 1.77 14.61
N ALA A 144 -2.15 1.91 13.69
CA ALA A 144 -2.25 1.04 12.51
C ALA A 144 -0.99 1.11 11.63
N LEU A 145 -0.39 2.29 11.49
CA LEU A 145 0.83 2.48 10.73
C LEU A 145 2.05 1.80 11.37
N ASN A 146 2.13 1.82 12.70
CA ASN A 146 3.16 1.09 13.44
C ASN A 146 2.97 -0.42 13.33
N THR A 147 1.73 -0.90 13.39
CA THR A 147 1.44 -2.32 13.13
C THR A 147 1.80 -2.71 11.69
N ALA A 148 1.49 -1.88 10.69
CA ALA A 148 1.92 -2.13 9.31
C ALA A 148 3.43 -2.29 9.19
N TRP A 149 4.21 -1.44 9.87
CA TRP A 149 5.67 -1.54 9.90
C TRP A 149 6.17 -2.84 10.52
N GLU A 150 5.56 -3.30 11.62
CA GLU A 150 5.91 -4.57 12.27
C GLU A 150 5.60 -5.80 11.41
N ARG A 151 4.60 -5.69 10.52
CA ARG A 151 4.18 -6.78 9.61
C ARG A 151 4.91 -6.78 8.27
N ALA A 152 5.48 -5.64 7.86
CA ALA A 152 6.14 -5.49 6.57
C ALA A 152 7.44 -6.30 6.48
N SER A 153 7.62 -7.01 5.39
CA SER A 153 8.90 -7.55 4.94
C SER A 153 9.86 -6.43 4.53
N ALA A 154 11.13 -6.77 4.29
CA ALA A 154 12.12 -5.79 3.81
C ALA A 154 11.67 -5.10 2.51
N ALA A 155 11.06 -5.85 1.58
CA ALA A 155 10.55 -5.31 0.33
C ALA A 155 9.33 -4.41 0.50
N GLU A 156 8.54 -4.59 1.56
CA GLU A 156 7.30 -3.84 1.82
C GLU A 156 7.53 -2.57 2.66
N LYS A 157 8.70 -2.43 3.32
CA LYS A 157 8.99 -1.32 4.22
C LYS A 157 9.01 0.06 3.53
N ALA A 158 9.42 0.12 2.26
CA ALA A 158 9.42 1.37 1.51
C ALA A 158 8.00 1.98 1.41
N ASP A 159 6.99 1.15 1.14
CA ASP A 159 5.58 1.58 1.09
C ASP A 159 5.09 2.13 2.43
N VAL A 160 5.38 1.43 3.52
CA VAL A 160 5.04 1.89 4.89
C VAL A 160 5.76 3.20 5.22
N MET A 161 7.02 3.35 4.79
CA MET A 161 7.80 4.54 5.04
C MET A 161 7.26 5.76 4.28
N ALA A 162 6.87 5.58 3.02
CA ALA A 162 6.18 6.61 2.24
C ALA A 162 4.85 7.01 2.90
N ALA A 163 4.07 6.06 3.43
CA ALA A 163 2.85 6.35 4.20
C ALA A 163 3.15 7.16 5.47
N ARG A 164 4.23 6.83 6.20
CA ARG A 164 4.71 7.61 7.36
C ARG A 164 5.09 9.03 7.00
N ALA A 165 5.83 9.22 5.91
CA ALA A 165 6.19 10.55 5.42
C ALA A 165 4.94 11.39 5.11
N ARG A 166 3.96 10.83 4.38
CA ARG A 166 2.68 11.52 4.07
C ARG A 166 1.92 11.89 5.34
N PHE A 167 1.94 11.01 6.34
CA PHE A 167 1.29 11.24 7.62
C PHE A 167 1.96 12.36 8.42
N LYS A 168 3.30 12.35 8.52
CA LYS A 168 4.06 13.41 9.21
C LYS A 168 3.87 14.77 8.55
N LEU A 169 3.89 14.83 7.22
CA LEU A 169 3.64 16.07 6.50
C LEU A 169 2.25 16.64 6.84
N ALA A 170 1.23 15.77 6.85
CA ALA A 170 -0.13 16.16 7.20
C ALA A 170 -0.32 16.62 8.65
N LEU A 171 0.58 16.21 9.56
CA LEU A 171 0.61 16.67 10.95
C LEU A 171 1.46 17.94 11.14
N GLY A 172 1.98 18.53 10.07
CA GLY A 172 2.83 19.72 10.15
C GLY A 172 4.25 19.42 10.64
N ALA A 173 4.75 18.21 10.43
CA ALA A 173 6.13 17.81 10.72
C ALA A 173 6.92 17.59 9.42
N PRO A 174 7.27 18.67 8.67
CA PRO A 174 7.89 18.55 7.36
C PRO A 174 9.34 18.04 7.40
N ALA A 175 10.11 18.32 8.47
CA ALA A 175 11.46 17.75 8.62
C ALA A 175 11.43 16.22 8.67
N ASP A 176 10.62 15.66 9.58
CA ASP A 176 10.40 14.21 9.66
C ASP A 176 9.90 13.64 8.33
N ALA A 177 8.95 14.33 7.67
CA ALA A 177 8.40 13.87 6.41
C ALA A 177 9.44 13.78 5.29
N LEU A 178 10.35 14.75 5.20
CA LEU A 178 11.43 14.77 4.22
C LEU A 178 12.39 13.60 4.44
N ASP A 179 12.82 13.37 5.68
CA ASP A 179 13.74 12.28 6.02
C ASP A 179 13.12 10.91 5.73
N LEU A 180 11.87 10.71 6.13
CA LEU A 180 11.14 9.47 5.89
C LEU A 180 10.89 9.23 4.39
N ALA A 181 10.61 10.28 3.60
CA ALA A 181 10.42 10.15 2.16
C ALA A 181 11.72 9.73 1.45
N ARG A 182 12.86 10.27 1.87
CA ARG A 182 14.19 9.85 1.39
C ARG A 182 14.50 8.40 1.76
N GLU A 183 14.24 8.02 3.01
CA GLU A 183 14.43 6.63 3.46
C GLU A 183 13.52 5.67 2.68
N ALA A 184 12.29 6.06 2.36
CA ALA A 184 11.39 5.26 1.53
C ALA A 184 11.98 5.00 0.12
N LEU A 185 12.57 6.01 -0.51
CA LEU A 185 13.23 5.88 -1.82
C LEU A 185 14.46 4.98 -1.75
N ASP A 186 15.28 5.12 -0.70
CA ASP A 186 16.47 4.28 -0.49
C ASP A 186 16.08 2.81 -0.28
N LEU A 187 15.05 2.54 0.52
CA LEU A 187 14.51 1.19 0.75
C LEU A 187 13.89 0.59 -0.52
N ALA A 188 13.31 1.41 -1.39
CA ALA A 188 12.68 0.96 -2.62
C ALA A 188 13.70 0.61 -3.72
N ARG A 189 14.89 1.22 -3.70
CA ARG A 189 15.91 1.12 -4.76
C ARG A 189 16.23 -0.32 -5.20
N PRO A 190 16.41 -1.32 -4.30
CA PRO A 190 16.70 -2.69 -4.71
C PRO A 190 15.54 -3.41 -5.40
N TYR A 191 14.32 -2.86 -5.30
CA TYR A 191 13.08 -3.48 -5.76
C TYR A 191 12.42 -2.68 -6.90
N ALA A 192 13.08 -1.63 -7.38
CA ALA A 192 12.66 -0.84 -8.53
C ALA A 192 13.21 -1.43 -9.84
N PRO A 193 12.45 -1.37 -10.96
CA PRO A 193 11.07 -0.88 -11.07
C PRO A 193 10.01 -1.95 -10.77
N GLY A 194 10.40 -3.20 -10.44
CA GLY A 194 9.51 -4.35 -10.36
C GLY A 194 8.40 -4.22 -9.31
N THR A 195 8.77 -3.98 -8.05
CA THR A 195 7.81 -3.74 -6.95
C THR A 195 7.33 -2.29 -6.97
N TYR A 196 8.27 -1.35 -7.07
CA TYR A 196 8.04 0.08 -6.99
C TYR A 196 8.17 0.74 -8.36
N SER A 197 7.01 0.99 -8.98
CA SER A 197 6.90 1.65 -10.29
C SER A 197 7.51 3.05 -10.29
N PRO A 198 7.89 3.58 -11.47
CA PRO A 198 8.29 4.99 -11.63
C PRO A 198 7.27 5.99 -11.06
N SER A 199 5.97 5.76 -11.28
CA SER A 199 4.90 6.61 -10.70
C SER A 199 4.98 6.71 -9.18
N TRP A 200 5.15 5.58 -8.48
CA TRP A 200 5.30 5.57 -7.03
C TRP A 200 6.55 6.34 -6.57
N GLN A 201 7.66 6.19 -7.29
CA GLN A 201 8.91 6.89 -6.98
C GLN A 201 8.75 8.40 -7.18
N ALA A 202 8.16 8.83 -8.30
CA ALA A 202 7.87 10.22 -8.59
C ALA A 202 6.92 10.84 -7.55
N GLU A 203 5.86 10.14 -7.15
CA GLU A 203 4.96 10.60 -6.07
C GLU A 203 5.67 10.75 -4.73
N THR A 204 6.62 9.86 -4.42
CA THR A 204 7.40 9.91 -3.17
C THR A 204 8.43 11.04 -3.21
N LEU A 205 9.02 11.33 -4.38
CA LEU A 205 9.86 12.51 -4.60
C LEU A 205 9.06 13.81 -4.48
N VAL A 206 7.84 13.86 -5.02
CA VAL A 206 6.93 15.01 -4.85
C VAL A 206 6.60 15.23 -3.38
N LEU A 207 6.38 14.17 -2.61
CA LEU A 207 6.17 14.26 -1.17
C LEU A 207 7.39 14.86 -0.45
N ALA A 208 8.60 14.43 -0.79
CA ALA A 208 9.83 15.03 -0.27
C ALA A 208 9.93 16.51 -0.66
N ALA A 209 9.57 16.85 -1.90
CA ALA A 209 9.61 18.22 -2.41
C ALA A 209 8.60 19.13 -1.68
N GLN A 210 7.39 18.63 -1.40
CA GLN A 210 6.39 19.33 -0.58
C GLN A 210 6.90 19.58 0.84
N ALA A 211 7.58 18.59 1.43
CA ALA A 211 8.19 18.72 2.75
C ALA A 211 9.32 19.77 2.77
N ALA A 212 10.21 19.77 1.77
CA ALA A 212 11.26 20.78 1.61
C ALA A 212 10.68 22.19 1.45
N LEU A 213 9.63 22.34 0.62
CA LEU A 213 8.95 23.62 0.43
C LEU A 213 8.34 24.13 1.75
N ALA A 214 7.73 23.24 2.54
CA ALA A 214 7.17 23.58 3.85
C ALA A 214 8.23 23.99 4.88
N LEU A 215 9.50 23.59 4.70
CA LEU A 215 10.65 24.07 5.47
C LEU A 215 11.21 25.41 4.96
N GLY A 216 10.69 25.92 3.84
CA GLY A 216 11.20 27.13 3.18
C GLY A 216 12.41 26.88 2.26
N ASP A 217 12.79 25.63 2.03
CA ASP A 217 13.90 25.27 1.15
C ASP A 217 13.38 25.10 -0.30
N VAL A 218 13.22 26.25 -0.97
CA VAL A 218 12.68 26.32 -2.33
C VAL A 218 13.60 25.64 -3.34
N ASP A 219 14.92 25.76 -3.17
CA ASP A 219 15.91 25.17 -4.07
C ASP A 219 15.87 23.64 -3.99
N ALA A 220 15.82 23.07 -2.77
CA ALA A 220 15.66 21.63 -2.61
C ALA A 220 14.30 21.13 -3.14
N ALA A 221 13.21 21.89 -2.91
CA ALA A 221 11.91 21.54 -3.44
C ALA A 221 11.89 21.51 -4.98
N GLN A 222 12.55 22.47 -5.63
CA GLN A 222 12.69 22.52 -7.09
C GLN A 222 13.51 21.33 -7.60
N ALA A 223 14.66 21.05 -6.98
CA ALA A 223 15.52 19.92 -7.39
C ALA A 223 14.80 18.58 -7.28
N LEU A 224 14.07 18.35 -6.18
CA LEU A 224 13.28 17.11 -5.99
C LEU A 224 12.12 17.00 -6.99
N ALA A 225 11.48 18.12 -7.36
CA ALA A 225 10.44 18.12 -8.39
C ALA A 225 10.97 17.81 -9.80
N GLU A 226 12.18 18.28 -10.10
CA GLU A 226 12.88 17.96 -11.36
C GLU A 226 13.30 16.49 -11.40
N GLU A 227 13.80 15.96 -10.29
CA GLU A 227 14.10 14.52 -10.17
C GLU A 227 12.82 13.68 -10.36
N ALA A 228 11.71 14.08 -9.73
CA ALA A 228 10.43 13.40 -9.90
C ALA A 228 9.97 13.40 -11.37
N ALA A 229 10.13 14.53 -12.08
CA ALA A 229 9.80 14.64 -13.49
C ALA A 229 10.74 13.81 -14.40
N ALA A 230 11.99 13.62 -14.00
CA ALA A 230 12.92 12.75 -14.72
C ALA A 230 12.57 11.26 -14.54
N VAL A 231 12.00 10.89 -13.40
CA VAL A 231 11.53 9.53 -13.11
C VAL A 231 10.22 9.21 -13.83
N ASP A 232 9.24 10.12 -13.78
CA ASP A 232 7.96 9.97 -14.45
C ASP A 232 7.39 11.35 -14.85
N ALA A 233 7.62 11.73 -16.11
CA ALA A 233 7.26 13.05 -16.63
C ALA A 233 5.75 13.25 -16.76
N ASP A 234 4.98 12.17 -16.96
CA ASP A 234 3.53 12.21 -17.17
C ASP A 234 2.77 12.07 -15.84
N ASN A 235 3.48 11.98 -14.71
CA ASN A 235 2.88 11.84 -13.40
C ASN A 235 2.08 13.09 -13.01
N ALA A 236 0.80 12.89 -12.70
CA ALA A 236 -0.10 13.99 -12.35
C ALA A 236 0.33 14.75 -11.08
N ALA A 237 0.90 14.07 -10.07
CA ALA A 237 1.36 14.72 -8.85
C ALA A 237 2.54 15.65 -9.13
N VAL A 238 3.45 15.25 -10.02
CA VAL A 238 4.58 16.08 -10.48
C VAL A 238 4.06 17.33 -11.18
N ALA A 239 3.14 17.17 -12.14
CA ALA A 239 2.56 18.29 -12.87
C ALA A 239 1.87 19.30 -11.93
N VAL A 240 1.04 18.81 -11.00
CA VAL A 240 0.35 19.65 -10.01
C VAL A 240 1.34 20.37 -9.11
N PHE A 241 2.35 19.69 -8.59
CA PHE A 241 3.31 20.29 -7.67
C PHE A 241 4.18 21.36 -8.36
N ARG A 242 4.65 21.10 -9.59
CA ARG A 242 5.41 22.10 -10.37
C ARG A 242 4.60 23.35 -10.66
N TYR A 243 3.30 23.20 -10.94
CA TYR A 243 2.40 24.34 -11.08
C TYR A 243 2.29 25.15 -9.77
N GLN A 244 2.15 24.48 -8.63
CA GLN A 244 2.10 25.13 -7.31
C GLN A 244 3.39 25.87 -6.96
N LEU A 245 4.55 25.28 -7.26
CA LEU A 245 5.85 25.91 -7.09
C LEU A 245 5.97 27.19 -7.94
N ALA A 246 5.61 27.12 -9.23
CA ALA A 246 5.63 28.27 -10.13
C ALA A 246 4.68 29.39 -9.68
N ALA A 247 3.56 29.05 -9.03
CA ALA A 247 2.60 29.99 -8.46
C ALA A 247 3.05 30.58 -7.09
N GLY A 248 4.27 30.30 -6.62
CA GLY A 248 4.80 30.82 -5.37
C GLY A 248 4.25 30.12 -4.12
N GLY A 249 3.81 28.86 -4.23
CA GLY A 249 3.37 28.04 -3.09
C GLY A 249 2.02 28.42 -2.50
N ARG A 250 1.24 29.30 -3.13
CA ARG A 250 -0.12 29.63 -2.67
C ARG A 250 -1.12 28.54 -3.08
N PRO A 251 -1.84 27.91 -2.14
CA PRO A 251 -2.92 27.01 -2.50
C PRO A 251 -4.06 27.77 -3.19
N GLN A 252 -4.76 27.10 -4.09
CA GLN A 252 -5.78 27.62 -5.02
C GLN A 252 -7.04 28.24 -4.35
N GLN A 253 -7.04 28.47 -3.03
CA GLN A 253 -8.19 28.98 -2.28
C GLN A 253 -8.39 30.51 -2.32
N GLU A 254 -7.44 31.29 -2.86
CA GLU A 254 -7.58 32.76 -2.92
C GLU A 254 -8.22 33.31 -4.20
N SER A 255 -8.86 32.48 -5.04
CA SER A 255 -9.51 32.97 -6.29
C SER A 255 -11.04 33.09 -6.22
N THR A 256 -11.66 32.92 -5.04
CA THR A 256 -13.08 33.24 -4.84
C THR A 256 -13.35 33.82 -3.46
N ARG A 257 -13.06 35.11 -3.28
CA ARG A 257 -13.97 36.18 -2.80
C ARG A 257 -13.20 37.44 -2.43
#